data_AF-A0A4Y2JTK4-F1
#
_entry.id   AF-A0A4Y2JTK4-F1
#
_cell.length_a   1.000
_cell.length_b   1.000
_cell.length_c   1.000
_cell.angle_alpha   90.00
_cell.angle_beta   90.00
_cell.angle_gamma   90.00
#
_symmetry.space_group_name_H-M   'P 1'
#
loop_
_entity.id
_entity.type
_entity.pdbx_description
1 polymer ?
#
loop_
_entity_poly.entity_id
_entity_poly.type
_entity_poly.pdbx_seq_one_letter_code
_entity_poly.pdbx_strand_id
1 'polypeptide(L)'
;MDILVRFWHDDQVATRYLTLVFIGHAKAGDILSAFYQCVKKLKLSKILQISMDGPNVNWKFFENLQADLKKEYSHEALSIGSCGLHILRNSFKCGESSTGWNISEILTSLCWLFKDSPARRKFFDPFHT
;
A
#
# COMPACT_ATOMS: atom_id res chain seq x y z
N MET A 1 8.49 -0.82 -6.22
CA MET A 1 8.20 -1.36 -4.88
C MET A 1 9.00 -0.55 -3.88
N ASP A 2 8.31 0.28 -3.09
CA ASP A 2 8.88 1.01 -1.97
C ASP A 2 8.85 0.14 -0.71
N ILE A 3 9.90 0.21 0.10
CA ILE A 3 9.95 -0.46 1.40
C ILE A 3 10.04 0.59 2.49
N LEU A 4 9.01 0.62 3.33
CA LEU A 4 8.97 1.39 4.56
C LEU A 4 8.99 0.44 5.75
N VAL A 5 9.79 0.77 6.76
CA VAL A 5 9.85 0.03 8.01
C VAL A 5 9.14 0.85 9.09
N ARG A 6 8.14 0.23 9.72
CA ARG A 6 7.42 0.81 10.85
C ARG A 6 7.82 0.08 12.12
N PHE A 7 8.17 0.83 13.16
CA PHE A 7 8.62 0.27 14.43
C PHE A 7 8.23 1.17 15.59
N TRP A 8 8.14 0.59 16.78
CA TRP A 8 7.90 1.35 18.00
C TRP A 8 9.19 2.03 18.47
N HIS A 9 9.14 3.33 18.72
CA HIS A 9 10.26 4.13 19.21
C HIS A 9 9.72 5.33 19.98
N ASP A 10 10.17 5.50 21.24
CA ASP A 10 9.83 6.63 22.11
C ASP A 10 8.32 6.85 22.22
N ASP A 11 7.59 5.78 22.60
CA ASP A 11 6.14 5.76 22.81
C ASP A 11 5.28 6.08 21.58
N GLN A 12 5.86 6.01 20.39
CA GLN A 12 5.14 6.21 19.14
C GLN A 12 5.58 5.23 18.04
N VAL A 13 4.75 5.09 17.01
CA VAL A 13 5.11 4.36 15.79
C VAL A 13 5.91 5.29 14.88
N ALA A 14 7.21 5.01 14.75
CA ALA A 14 8.07 5.66 13.77
C ALA A 14 8.00 4.94 12.42
N THR A 15 8.06 5.70 11.33
CA THR A 15 8.16 5.15 9.97
C THR A 15 9.46 5.63 9.34
N ARG A 16 10.26 4.71 8.80
CA ARG A 16 11.47 5.04 8.06
C ARG A 16 11.43 4.42 6.67
N TYR A 17 11.73 5.24 5.68
CA TYR A 17 12.00 4.75 4.33
C TYR A 17 13.30 3.94 4.33
N LEU A 18 13.26 2.73 3.77
CA LEU A 18 14.43 1.88 3.65
C LEU A 18 15.05 1.97 2.26
N THR A 19 14.25 1.71 1.22
CA THR A 19 14.71 1.71 -0.18
C THR A 19 13.53 1.63 -1.14
N LEU A 20 13.81 1.81 -2.44
CA LEU A 20 12.91 1.63 -3.57
C LEU A 20 13.59 0.71 -4.58
N VAL A 21 12.81 -0.23 -5.11
CA VAL A 21 13.23 -1.05 -6.26
C VAL A 21 12.23 -0.89 -7.38
N PHE A 22 12.72 -0.54 -8.56
CA PHE A 22 11.94 -0.55 -9.78
C PHE A 22 11.88 -1.97 -10.31
N ILE A 23 10.68 -2.55 -10.28
CA ILE A 23 10.38 -3.85 -10.87
C ILE A 23 9.27 -3.58 -11.87
N GLY A 24 9.47 -3.96 -13.13
CA GLY A 24 8.50 -3.77 -14.20
C GLY A 24 7.31 -4.73 -14.07
N HIS A 25 7.02 -5.49 -15.12
CA HIS A 25 6.06 -6.60 -15.03
C HIS A 25 6.64 -7.73 -14.17
N ALA A 26 6.29 -7.71 -12.89
CA ALA A 26 6.80 -8.64 -11.88
C ALA A 26 5.81 -9.76 -11.58
N LYS A 27 6.31 -11.00 -11.46
CA LYS A 27 5.58 -12.10 -10.80
C LYS A 27 5.91 -12.11 -9.31
N ALA A 28 5.14 -12.87 -8.53
CA ALA A 28 5.32 -12.96 -7.08
C ALA A 28 6.73 -13.39 -6.67
N GLY A 29 7.37 -14.30 -7.43
CA GLY A 29 8.75 -14.73 -7.19
C GLY A 29 9.78 -13.61 -7.40
N ASP A 30 9.58 -12.75 -8.40
CA ASP A 30 10.47 -11.61 -8.68
C ASP A 30 10.39 -10.59 -7.54
N ILE A 31 9.17 -10.32 -7.06
CA ILE A 31 8.92 -9.44 -5.91
C ILE A 31 9.58 -10.01 -4.66
N LEU A 32 9.45 -11.33 -4.42
CA LEU A 32 10.04 -11.99 -3.25
C LEU A 32 11.57 -11.91 -3.25
N SER A 33 12.19 -12.22 -4.38
CA SER A 33 13.64 -12.11 -4.52
C SER A 33 14.12 -10.68 -4.27
N ALA A 34 13.48 -9.70 -4.91
CA ALA A 34 13.80 -8.29 -4.72
C ALA A 34 13.58 -7.83 -3.27
N PHE A 35 12.50 -8.28 -2.62
CA PHE A 35 12.23 -8.01 -1.22
C PHE A 35 13.39 -8.46 -0.35
N TYR A 36 13.81 -9.74 -0.47
CA TYR A 36 14.94 -10.26 0.29
C TYR A 36 16.21 -9.46 0.10
N GLN A 37 16.51 -9.01 -1.12
CA GLN A 37 17.67 -8.14 -1.39
C GLN A 37 17.60 -6.82 -0.61
N CYS A 38 16.41 -6.23 -0.51
CA CYS A 38 16.21 -4.97 0.19
C CYS A 38 16.30 -5.10 1.70
N VAL A 39 15.79 -6.19 2.24
CA VAL A 39 15.67 -6.40 3.69
C VAL A 39 16.83 -7.20 4.29
N LYS A 40 17.91 -7.46 3.54
CA LYS A 40 19.10 -8.19 4.01
C LYS A 40 19.64 -7.73 5.36
N LYS A 41 19.53 -6.43 5.67
CA LYS A 41 20.02 -5.82 6.90
C LYS A 41 19.02 -5.94 8.08
N LEU A 42 17.80 -6.37 7.83
CA LEU A 42 16.74 -6.52 8.83
C LEU A 42 16.70 -7.96 9.36
N LYS A 43 16.31 -8.11 10.62
CA LYS A 43 16.08 -9.43 11.23
C LYS A 43 14.65 -9.87 10.94
N LEU A 44 14.48 -10.73 9.94
CA LEU A 44 13.15 -11.21 9.51
C LEU A 44 12.39 -11.96 10.60
N SER A 45 13.09 -12.64 11.51
CA SER A 45 12.51 -13.27 12.70
C SER A 45 11.83 -12.30 13.68
N LYS A 46 11.98 -10.98 13.49
CA LYS A 46 11.34 -9.95 14.31
C LYS A 46 10.22 -9.20 13.57
N ILE A 47 9.89 -9.60 12.34
CA ILE A 47 8.82 -8.96 11.57
C ILE A 47 7.48 -9.32 12.19
N LEU A 48 6.74 -8.34 12.68
CA LEU A 48 5.39 -8.57 13.17
C LEU A 48 4.38 -8.75 12.03
N GLN A 49 4.46 -7.92 11.00
CA GLN A 49 3.44 -7.81 9.95
C GLN A 49 4.00 -7.16 8.68
N ILE A 50 3.40 -7.47 7.54
CA ILE A 50 3.71 -6.88 6.23
C ILE A 50 2.46 -6.27 5.62
N SER A 51 2.49 -4.96 5.39
CA SER A 51 1.41 -4.20 4.74
C SER A 51 1.65 -4.10 3.25
N MET A 52 0.60 -4.31 2.46
CA MET A 52 0.66 -4.46 1.01
C MET A 52 -0.69 -4.22 0.36
N ASP A 53 -0.66 -3.84 -0.92
CA ASP A 53 -1.87 -3.67 -1.73
C ASP A 53 -2.51 -5.01 -2.10
N GLY A 54 -3.79 -4.97 -2.46
CA GLY A 54 -4.62 -6.15 -2.71
C GLY A 54 -4.51 -6.92 -4.04
N PRO A 55 -3.70 -6.55 -5.07
CA PRO A 55 -3.56 -7.40 -6.25
C PRO A 55 -3.11 -8.84 -5.92
N ASN A 56 -3.59 -9.83 -6.68
CA ASN A 56 -3.32 -11.26 -6.45
C ASN A 56 -1.82 -11.60 -6.40
N VAL A 57 -0.99 -10.87 -7.16
CA VAL A 57 0.47 -11.08 -7.17
C VAL A 57 1.09 -10.80 -5.80
N ASN A 58 0.59 -9.77 -5.11
CA ASN A 58 1.05 -9.42 -3.78
C ASN A 58 0.66 -10.53 -2.79
N TRP A 59 -0.60 -10.98 -2.83
CA TRP A 59 -1.04 -12.10 -1.98
C TRP A 59 -0.16 -13.33 -2.14
N LYS A 60 0.19 -13.68 -3.38
CA LYS A 60 1.08 -14.82 -3.63
C LYS A 60 2.50 -14.59 -3.10
N PHE A 61 3.00 -13.36 -3.18
CA PHE A 61 4.27 -12.99 -2.54
C PHE A 61 4.21 -13.21 -1.02
N PHE A 62 3.13 -12.78 -0.37
CA PHE A 62 2.97 -12.93 1.09
C PHE A 62 2.88 -14.40 1.52
N GLU A 63 2.12 -15.23 0.80
CA GLU A 63 2.06 -16.68 1.05
C GLU A 63 3.45 -17.33 0.99
N ASN A 64 4.24 -17.01 -0.04
CA ASN A 64 5.57 -17.56 -0.20
C ASN A 64 6.50 -17.09 0.92
N LEU A 65 6.42 -15.81 1.30
CA LEU A 65 7.19 -15.26 2.39
C LEU A 65 6.82 -15.89 3.74
N GLN A 66 5.54 -16.13 4.01
CA GLN A 66 5.10 -16.84 5.21
C GLN A 66 5.66 -18.26 5.27
N ALA A 67 5.68 -18.97 4.14
CA ALA A 67 6.26 -20.31 4.08
C ALA A 67 7.76 -20.31 4.42
N ASP A 68 8.51 -19.33 3.90
CA ASP A 68 9.93 -19.16 4.21
C ASP A 68 10.15 -18.77 5.69
N LEU A 69 9.37 -17.83 6.22
CA LEU A 69 9.45 -17.40 7.62
C LEU A 69 9.22 -18.57 8.59
N LYS A 70 8.22 -19.39 8.30
CA LYS A 70 7.89 -20.57 9.11
C LYS A 70 8.99 -21.63 9.04
N LYS A 71 9.57 -21.84 7.85
CA LYS A 71 10.64 -22.82 7.63
C LYS A 71 11.96 -22.40 8.26
N GLU A 72 12.36 -21.14 8.10
CA GLU A 72 13.70 -20.66 8.53
C GLU A 72 13.74 -20.17 9.96
N TYR A 73 12.65 -19.56 10.46
CA TYR A 73 12.63 -18.88 11.76
C TYR A 73 11.59 -19.44 12.73
N SER A 74 10.78 -20.43 12.32
CA SER A 74 9.61 -20.90 13.10
C SER A 74 8.69 -19.74 13.50
N HIS A 75 8.57 -18.74 12.62
CA HIS A 75 7.86 -17.49 12.84
C HIS A 75 6.83 -17.26 11.76
N GLU A 76 5.75 -16.54 12.09
CA GLU A 76 4.69 -16.20 11.16
C GLU A 76 4.31 -14.72 11.33
N ALA A 77 4.26 -13.97 10.23
CA ALA A 77 3.80 -12.59 10.25
C ALA A 77 2.28 -12.54 10.38
N LEU A 78 1.77 -11.56 11.11
CA LEU A 78 0.33 -11.33 11.26
C LEU A 78 -0.28 -10.93 9.92
N SER A 79 -1.35 -11.62 9.51
CA SER A 79 -2.15 -11.27 8.34
C SER A 79 -3.36 -10.43 8.75
N ILE A 80 -3.37 -9.14 8.39
CA ILE A 80 -4.49 -8.21 8.68
C ILE A 80 -5.29 -7.92 7.40
N GLY A 81 -5.06 -8.67 6.33
CA GLY A 81 -5.68 -8.39 5.04
C GLY A 81 -4.84 -7.48 4.14
N SER A 82 -5.43 -7.12 3.00
CA SER A 82 -4.86 -6.15 2.06
C SER A 82 -5.30 -4.73 2.38
N CYS A 83 -4.72 -3.75 1.67
CA CYS A 83 -5.07 -2.33 1.77
C CYS A 83 -6.60 -2.08 1.74
N GLY A 84 -7.17 -1.66 2.88
CA GLY A 84 -8.61 -1.42 3.03
C GLY A 84 -9.18 -0.34 2.12
N LEU A 85 -8.33 0.59 1.65
CA LEU A 85 -8.74 1.59 0.67
C LEU A 85 -9.16 0.96 -0.66
N HIS A 86 -8.51 -0.13 -1.07
CA HIS A 86 -8.90 -0.86 -2.27
C HIS A 86 -10.26 -1.54 -2.11
N ILE A 87 -10.55 -2.08 -0.92
CA ILE A 87 -11.87 -2.68 -0.61
C ILE A 87 -12.94 -1.60 -0.73
N LEU A 88 -12.78 -0.48 -0.03
CA LEU A 88 -13.73 0.65 -0.08
C LEU A 88 -13.95 1.15 -1.51
N ARG A 89 -12.87 1.37 -2.26
CA ARG A 89 -12.94 1.81 -3.65
C ARG A 89 -13.74 0.83 -4.52
N ASN A 90 -13.48 -0.46 -4.38
CA ASN A 90 -14.20 -1.48 -5.15
C ASN A 90 -15.68 -1.56 -4.74
N SER A 91 -16.00 -1.38 -3.47
CA SER A 91 -17.40 -1.31 -3.00
C SER A 91 -18.15 -0.13 -3.63
N PHE A 92 -17.57 1.07 -3.64
CA PHE A 92 -18.18 2.23 -4.30
C PHE A 92 -18.37 2.01 -5.79
N LYS A 93 -17.35 1.49 -6.49
CA LYS A 93 -17.44 1.17 -7.91
C LYS A 93 -18.56 0.16 -8.21
N CYS A 94 -18.68 -0.87 -7.38
CA CYS A 94 -19.75 -1.86 -7.49
C CYS A 94 -21.12 -1.22 -7.28
N GLY A 95 -21.28 -0.42 -6.23
CA GLY A 95 -22.53 0.30 -5.94
C GLY A 95 -22.96 1.24 -7.07
N GLU A 96 -22.02 1.97 -7.66
CA GLU A 96 -22.26 2.80 -8.85
C GLU A 96 -22.79 1.94 -10.01
N SER A 97 -22.10 0.83 -10.30
CA SER A 97 -22.46 -0.07 -11.39
C SER A 97 -23.83 -0.74 -11.18
N SER A 98 -24.17 -1.10 -9.93
CA SER A 98 -25.46 -1.72 -9.58
C SER A 98 -26.63 -0.74 -9.60
N THR A 99 -26.39 0.54 -9.29
CA THR A 99 -27.43 1.57 -9.31
C THR A 99 -27.64 2.17 -10.71
N GLY A 100 -26.63 2.07 -11.58
CA GLY A 100 -26.62 2.74 -12.88
C GLY A 100 -26.57 4.27 -12.77
N TRP A 101 -26.30 4.79 -11.56
CA TRP A 101 -26.13 6.21 -11.33
C TRP A 101 -24.72 6.54 -11.80
N ASN A 102 -24.56 7.28 -12.90
CA ASN A 102 -23.24 7.68 -13.45
C ASN A 102 -22.48 8.67 -12.54
N ILE A 103 -22.32 8.32 -11.26
CA ILE A 103 -21.76 9.17 -10.21
C ILE A 103 -20.32 9.53 -10.55
N SER A 104 -19.52 8.58 -11.02
CA SER A 104 -18.12 8.82 -11.40
C SER A 104 -18.03 9.83 -12.54
N GLU A 105 -18.94 9.80 -13.51
CA GLU A 105 -18.96 10.75 -14.63
C GLU A 105 -19.32 12.17 -14.16
N ILE A 106 -20.35 12.30 -13.31
CA ILE A 106 -20.76 13.59 -12.73
C ILE A 106 -19.63 14.17 -11.88
N LEU A 107 -19.05 13.39 -10.96
CA LEU A 107 -17.97 13.85 -10.09
C LEU A 107 -16.70 14.20 -10.87
N THR A 108 -16.39 13.41 -11.91
CA THR A 108 -15.25 13.70 -12.79
C THR A 108 -15.49 14.99 -13.57
N SER A 109 -16.70 15.19 -14.10
CA SER A 109 -17.08 16.41 -14.83
C SER A 109 -17.02 17.64 -13.93
N LEU A 110 -17.52 17.56 -12.70
CA LEU A 110 -17.41 18.62 -11.70
C LEU A 110 -15.94 18.90 -11.35
N CYS A 111 -15.13 17.86 -11.16
CA CYS A 111 -13.70 18.00 -10.89
C CYS A 111 -13.00 18.75 -12.02
N TRP A 112 -13.28 18.43 -13.29
CA TRP A 112 -12.74 19.13 -14.44
C TRP A 112 -13.27 20.56 -14.56
N LEU A 113 -14.56 20.79 -14.34
CA LEU A 113 -15.19 22.11 -14.36
C LEU A 113 -14.53 23.06 -13.35
N PHE A 114 -14.20 22.56 -12.16
CA PHE A 114 -13.59 23.35 -11.09
C PHE A 114 -12.06 23.24 -11.01
N LYS A 115 -11.41 22.45 -11.89
CA LYS A 115 -9.97 22.19 -11.83
C LYS A 115 -9.16 23.48 -11.82
N ASP A 116 -9.52 24.44 -12.66
CA ASP A 116 -8.80 25.70 -12.81
C ASP A 116 -9.45 26.87 -12.07
N SER A 117 -10.53 26.61 -11.32
CA SER A 117 -11.22 27.62 -10.52
C SER A 117 -10.27 28.25 -9.48
N PRO A 118 -10.28 29.59 -9.32
CA PRO A 118 -9.47 30.28 -8.31
C PRO A 118 -9.71 29.77 -6.89
N ALA A 119 -10.90 29.20 -6.61
CA ALA A 119 -11.25 28.64 -5.31
C ALA A 119 -10.38 27.43 -4.91
N ARG A 120 -9.92 26.63 -5.88
CA ARG A 120 -9.06 25.46 -5.61
C ARG A 120 -7.61 25.84 -5.30
N ARG A 121 -7.14 27.00 -5.78
CA ARG A 121 -5.77 27.51 -5.57
C ARG A 121 -5.62 28.36 -4.30
N LYS A 122 -6.71 28.70 -3.62
CA LYS A 122 -6.71 29.66 -2.49
C LYS A 122 -6.42 29.07 -1.09
N PHE A 123 -5.94 27.84 -0.99
CA PHE A 123 -5.51 27.27 0.30
C PHE A 123 -4.16 26.56 0.19
N PHE A 124 -3.12 27.36 0.00
CA PHE A 124 -1.78 27.06 0.48
C PHE A 124 -1.12 28.42 0.72
N ASP A 125 -1.41 29.01 1.87
CA ASP A 125 -0.62 30.13 2.37
C ASP A 125 0.52 29.51 3.19
N PRO A 126 1.79 29.56 2.75
CA PRO A 126 2.93 29.01 3.50
C PRO A 126 3.27 29.85 4.74
N PHE A 127 2.56 30.96 4.97
CA PHE A 127 2.88 31.96 5.98
C PHE A 127 1.81 32.07 7.06
N HIS A 128 1.45 30.96 7.70
CA HIS A 128 1.01 31.01 9.10
C HIS A 128 1.54 29.78 9.84
N THR A 129 2.71 30.00 10.44
CA THR A 129 3.27 29.30 11.60
C THR A 129 2.29 29.24 12.77
#